data_AF-A0A1M6S6A9-F1
#
_entry.id   AF-A0A1M6S6A9-F1
#
_cell.length_a   1.000
_cell.length_b   1.000
_cell.length_c   1.000
_cell.angle_alpha   90.00
_cell.angle_beta   90.00
_cell.angle_gamma   90.00
#
_symmetry.space_group_name_H-M   'P 1'
#
loop_
_entity.id
_entity.type
_entity.pdbx_description
1 polymer ?
#
loop_
_entity_poly.entity_id
_entity_poly.type
_entity_poly.pdbx_seq_one_letter_code
_entity_poly.pdbx_strand_id
1 'polypeptide(L)'
;MKKKQLMQLGLTEELSIKILALCKEEQSVFIPKERFDEINRKKKELEWQVMHQKEQIDEMSGCNLIYRSLKEEMLRLLWQAGEEKKKEEERYRDLLLYSLLLERLSSYKYAELILKKMDRKRLTLTPEGEILGAEEEIERVRTAWKELF
;
A
#
# COMPACT_ATOMS: atom_id res chain seq x y z
N MET A 1 -36.62 -32.47 -48.94
CA MET A 1 -37.08 -33.31 -50.08
C MET A 1 -38.33 -32.69 -50.71
N LYS A 2 -38.48 -32.73 -52.03
CA LYS A 2 -39.72 -32.30 -52.72
C LYS A 2 -40.56 -33.51 -53.15
N LYS A 3 -41.90 -33.41 -53.14
CA LYS A 3 -42.85 -34.49 -53.51
C LYS A 3 -42.49 -35.20 -54.82
N LYS A 4 -41.97 -34.45 -55.81
CA LYS A 4 -41.53 -34.96 -57.13
C LYS A 4 -40.30 -35.90 -57.06
N GLN A 5 -39.40 -35.70 -56.11
CA GLN A 5 -38.20 -36.55 -55.96
C GLN A 5 -38.56 -37.91 -55.32
N LEU A 6 -39.57 -37.96 -54.45
CA LEU A 6 -40.05 -39.20 -53.84
C LEU A 6 -40.82 -40.06 -54.85
N MET A 7 -41.62 -39.44 -55.72
CA MET A 7 -42.28 -40.16 -56.81
C MET A 7 -41.29 -40.69 -57.87
N GLN A 8 -40.20 -39.96 -58.15
CA GLN A 8 -39.13 -40.42 -59.04
C GLN A 8 -38.37 -41.64 -58.49
N LEU A 9 -38.40 -41.86 -57.17
CA LEU A 9 -37.82 -43.03 -56.49
C LEU A 9 -38.80 -44.23 -56.42
N GLY A 10 -39.98 -44.13 -57.05
CA GLY A 10 -40.95 -45.22 -57.14
C GLY A 10 -41.98 -45.28 -56.00
N LEU A 11 -42.07 -44.25 -55.15
CA LEU A 11 -43.07 -44.19 -54.07
C LEU A 11 -44.43 -43.66 -54.59
N THR A 12 -45.52 -44.31 -54.18
CA THR A 12 -46.89 -43.84 -54.41
C THR A 12 -47.13 -42.48 -53.75
N GLU A 13 -48.09 -41.71 -54.29
CA GLU A 13 -48.38 -40.36 -53.79
C GLU A 13 -48.69 -40.31 -52.29
N GLU A 14 -49.40 -41.32 -51.78
CA GLU A 14 -49.79 -41.42 -50.37
C GLU A 14 -48.60 -41.65 -49.44
N LEU A 15 -47.67 -42.54 -49.82
CA LEU A 15 -46.43 -42.79 -49.07
C LEU A 15 -45.51 -41.56 -49.10
N SER A 16 -45.46 -40.87 -50.23
CA SER A 16 -44.69 -39.64 -50.40
C SER A 16 -45.18 -38.52 -49.47
N ILE A 17 -46.50 -38.42 -49.25
CA ILE A 17 -47.11 -37.44 -48.34
C ILE A 17 -46.81 -37.80 -46.88
N LYS A 18 -46.94 -39.08 -46.49
CA LYS A 18 -46.62 -39.55 -45.13
C LYS A 18 -45.15 -39.33 -44.76
N ILE A 19 -44.22 -39.61 -45.68
CA ILE A 19 -42.78 -39.40 -45.48
C ILE A 19 -42.48 -37.89 -45.34
N LEU A 20 -43.11 -37.04 -46.14
CA LEU A 20 -42.96 -35.58 -46.01
C LEU A 20 -43.51 -35.03 -44.69
N ALA A 21 -44.59 -35.63 -44.15
CA ALA A 21 -45.15 -35.26 -42.86
C ALA A 21 -44.19 -35.65 -41.72
N LEU A 22 -43.69 -36.89 -41.70
CA LEU A 22 -42.71 -37.36 -40.72
C LEU A 22 -41.41 -36.54 -40.77
N CYS A 23 -40.89 -36.24 -41.96
CA CYS A 23 -39.70 -35.39 -42.08
C CYS A 23 -39.94 -33.95 -41.60
N LYS A 24 -41.16 -33.41 -41.73
CA LYS A 24 -41.50 -32.08 -41.19
C LYS A 24 -41.61 -32.10 -39.66
N GLU A 25 -42.19 -33.15 -39.10
CA GLU A 25 -42.24 -33.35 -37.65
C GLU A 25 -40.84 -33.50 -37.07
N GLU A 26 -39.97 -34.30 -37.68
CA GLU A 26 -38.57 -34.40 -37.26
C GLU A 26 -37.82 -33.07 -37.40
N GLN A 27 -38.02 -32.32 -38.49
CA GLN A 27 -37.41 -31.00 -38.67
C GLN A 27 -37.85 -29.97 -37.62
N SER A 28 -39.04 -30.12 -37.04
CA SER A 28 -39.55 -29.21 -36.01
C SER A 28 -38.78 -29.29 -34.67
N VAL A 29 -38.08 -30.40 -34.43
CA VAL A 29 -37.24 -30.60 -33.24
C VAL A 29 -35.85 -29.96 -33.41
N PHE A 30 -35.43 -29.67 -34.66
CA PHE A 30 -34.13 -29.07 -34.94
C PHE A 30 -34.15 -27.55 -34.77
N ILE A 31 -33.11 -27.03 -34.13
CA ILE A 31 -32.93 -25.58 -33.98
C ILE A 31 -32.52 -25.00 -35.33
N PRO A 32 -33.21 -23.95 -35.83
CA PRO A 32 -32.82 -23.26 -37.04
C PRO A 32 -31.40 -22.70 -36.91
N LYS A 33 -30.60 -22.86 -37.95
CA LYS A 33 -29.20 -22.40 -37.98
C LYS A 33 -29.06 -20.92 -37.58
N GLU A 34 -30.01 -20.08 -37.97
CA GLU A 34 -30.05 -18.65 -37.62
C GLU A 34 -30.09 -18.42 -36.10
N ARG A 35 -30.91 -19.19 -35.35
CA ARG A 35 -30.94 -19.11 -33.88
C ARG A 35 -29.64 -19.61 -33.27
N PHE A 36 -29.04 -20.66 -33.82
CA PHE A 36 -27.76 -21.16 -33.35
C PHE A 36 -26.62 -20.16 -33.59
N ASP A 37 -26.61 -19.52 -34.76
CA ASP A 37 -25.63 -18.50 -35.12
C ASP A 37 -25.81 -17.24 -34.25
N GLU A 38 -27.06 -16.84 -33.96
CA GLU A 38 -27.36 -15.73 -33.05
C GLU A 38 -26.88 -16.05 -31.62
N ILE A 39 -27.19 -17.23 -31.10
CA ILE A 39 -26.75 -17.66 -29.76
C ILE A 39 -25.22 -17.72 -29.71
N ASN A 40 -24.56 -18.24 -30.73
CA ASN A 40 -23.10 -18.28 -30.77
C ASN A 40 -22.47 -16.90 -30.84
N ARG A 41 -23.07 -15.95 -31.57
CA ARG A 41 -22.60 -14.56 -31.58
C ARG A 41 -22.74 -13.93 -30.19
N LYS A 42 -23.92 -14.04 -29.56
CA LYS A 42 -24.16 -13.55 -28.20
C LYS A 42 -23.22 -14.21 -27.18
N LYS A 43 -22.98 -15.52 -27.32
CA LYS A 43 -22.05 -16.26 -26.46
C LYS A 43 -20.62 -15.73 -26.60
N LYS A 44 -20.13 -15.52 -27.83
CA LYS A 44 -18.79 -14.95 -28.07
C LYS A 44 -18.66 -13.54 -27.52
N GLU A 45 -19.71 -12.73 -27.68
CA GLU A 45 -19.75 -11.36 -27.15
C GLU A 45 -19.73 -11.33 -25.62
N LEU A 46 -20.51 -12.21 -24.97
CA LEU A 46 -20.48 -12.39 -23.52
C LEU A 46 -19.14 -12.93 -23.02
N GLU A 47 -18.54 -13.90 -23.70
CA GLU A 47 -17.20 -14.43 -23.38
C GLU A 47 -16.14 -13.32 -23.46
N TRP A 48 -16.22 -12.47 -24.49
CA TRP A 48 -15.34 -11.31 -24.64
C TRP A 48 -15.54 -10.29 -23.52
N GLN A 49 -16.79 -9.95 -23.18
CA GLN A 49 -17.09 -9.02 -22.08
C GLN A 49 -16.58 -9.55 -20.74
N VAL A 50 -16.73 -10.85 -20.47
CA VAL A 50 -16.24 -11.47 -19.23
C VAL A 50 -14.72 -11.45 -19.16
N MET A 51 -14.02 -11.75 -20.27
CA MET A 51 -12.55 -11.62 -20.33
C MET A 51 -12.12 -10.19 -20.02
N HIS A 52 -12.74 -9.21 -20.69
CA HIS A 52 -12.35 -7.81 -20.52
C HIS A 52 -12.64 -7.29 -19.10
N GLN A 53 -13.75 -7.69 -18.48
CA GLN A 53 -14.03 -7.36 -17.09
C GLN A 53 -13.01 -7.98 -16.12
N LYS A 54 -12.55 -9.22 -16.37
CA LYS A 54 -11.52 -9.84 -15.56
C LYS A 54 -10.20 -9.06 -15.62
N GLU A 55 -9.78 -8.66 -16.82
CA GLU A 55 -8.57 -7.84 -16.99
C GLU A 55 -8.67 -6.53 -16.20
N GLN A 56 -9.81 -5.83 -16.26
CA GLN A 56 -10.03 -4.59 -15.50
C GLN A 56 -10.00 -4.82 -13.98
N ILE A 57 -10.58 -5.92 -13.49
CA ILE A 57 -10.55 -6.28 -12.06
C ILE A 57 -9.12 -6.57 -11.61
N ASP A 58 -8.34 -7.30 -12.41
CA ASP A 58 -6.96 -7.63 -12.11
C ASP A 58 -6.09 -6.35 -12.08
N GLU A 59 -6.25 -5.44 -13.04
CA GLU A 59 -5.58 -4.13 -13.04
C GLU A 59 -5.94 -3.29 -11.82
N MET A 60 -7.24 -3.17 -11.48
CA MET A 60 -7.70 -2.44 -10.29
C MET A 60 -7.15 -3.05 -8.99
N SER A 61 -7.04 -4.38 -8.92
CA SER A 61 -6.48 -5.06 -7.76
C SER A 61 -4.99 -4.77 -7.59
N GLY A 62 -4.24 -4.74 -8.70
CA GLY A 62 -2.82 -4.35 -8.73
C GLY A 62 -2.60 -2.91 -8.28
N CYS A 63 -3.41 -1.96 -8.77
CA CYS A 63 -3.35 -0.56 -8.34
C CYS A 63 -3.63 -0.39 -6.84
N ASN A 64 -4.56 -1.16 -6.28
CA ASN A 64 -4.85 -1.13 -4.84
C ASN A 64 -3.68 -1.62 -3.97
N LEU A 65 -2.95 -2.64 -4.44
CA LEU A 65 -1.75 -3.12 -3.76
C LEU A 65 -0.64 -2.06 -3.76
N ILE A 66 -0.40 -1.41 -4.90
CA ILE A 66 0.57 -0.32 -5.04
C ILE A 66 0.19 0.88 -4.14
N TYR A 67 -1.10 1.22 -4.06
CA TYR A 67 -1.56 2.30 -3.19
C TYR A 67 -1.33 2.00 -1.70
N ARG A 68 -1.55 0.74 -1.28
CA ARG A 68 -1.27 0.31 0.11
C ARG A 68 0.21 0.38 0.43
N SER A 69 1.09 -0.12 -0.45
CA SER A 69 2.54 -0.07 -0.23
C SER A 69 3.06 1.36 -0.18
N LEU A 70 2.60 2.24 -1.09
CA LEU A 70 2.98 3.65 -1.12
C LEU A 70 2.56 4.38 0.17
N LYS A 71 1.36 4.08 0.68
CA LYS A 71 0.85 4.66 1.93
C LYS A 71 1.68 4.23 3.15
N GLU A 72 2.09 2.96 3.21
CA GLU A 72 2.95 2.45 4.28
C GLU A 72 4.34 3.10 4.25
N GLU A 73 4.94 3.25 3.07
CA GLU A 73 6.22 3.96 2.92
C GLU A 73 6.11 5.43 3.32
N MET A 74 5.05 6.12 2.92
CA MET A 74 4.82 7.52 3.31
C MET A 74 4.69 7.69 4.83
N LEU A 75 3.98 6.78 5.51
CA LEU A 75 3.87 6.78 6.97
C LEU A 75 5.22 6.52 7.66
N ARG A 76 6.03 5.59 7.13
CA ARG A 76 7.40 5.34 7.63
C ARG A 76 8.29 6.56 7.49
N LEU A 77 8.26 7.22 6.32
CA LEU A 77 9.05 8.43 6.06
C LEU A 77 8.63 9.59 6.98
N LEU A 78 7.33 9.80 7.19
CA LEU A 78 6.83 10.81 8.13
C LEU A 78 7.25 10.54 9.57
N TRP A 79 7.21 9.27 10.01
CA TRP A 79 7.71 8.89 11.33
C TRP A 79 9.21 9.16 11.45
N GLN A 80 10.01 8.71 10.49
CA GLN A 80 11.46 8.90 10.48
C GLN A 80 11.83 10.38 10.50
N ALA A 81 11.17 11.22 9.69
CA ALA A 81 11.38 12.67 9.70
C ALA A 81 11.01 13.30 11.06
N GLY A 82 9.95 12.81 11.72
CA GLY A 82 9.58 13.25 13.07
C GLY A 82 10.59 12.84 14.14
N GLU A 83 11.14 11.62 14.05
CA GLU A 83 12.20 11.15 14.95
C GLU A 83 13.54 11.84 14.70
N GLU A 84 13.92 12.06 13.44
CA GLU A 84 15.15 12.79 13.09
C GLU A 84 15.09 14.22 13.61
N LYS A 85 13.97 14.92 13.44
CA LYS A 85 13.78 16.26 14.02
C LYS A 85 13.92 16.25 15.54
N LYS A 86 13.31 15.28 16.24
CA LYS A 86 13.47 15.16 17.69
C LYS A 86 14.92 14.87 18.10
N LYS A 87 15.60 13.96 17.40
CA LYS A 87 17.01 13.62 17.64
C LYS A 87 17.93 14.81 17.34
N GLU A 88 17.63 15.59 16.32
CA GLU A 88 18.40 16.77 15.95
C GLU A 88 18.16 17.93 16.94
N GLU A 89 16.92 18.13 17.40
CA GLU A 89 16.57 19.06 18.47
C GLU A 89 17.22 18.66 19.80
N GLU A 90 17.22 17.38 20.17
CA GLU A 90 17.93 16.84 21.34
C GLU A 90 19.44 17.05 21.23
N ARG A 91 20.04 16.72 20.08
CA ARG A 91 21.46 16.97 19.82
C ARG A 91 21.82 18.44 19.88
N TYR A 92 20.97 19.31 19.34
CA TYR A 92 21.17 20.75 19.36
C TYR A 92 21.07 21.31 20.78
N ARG A 93 20.08 20.85 21.57
CA ARG A 93 19.97 21.16 23.00
C ARG A 93 21.17 20.67 23.80
N ASP A 94 21.65 19.46 23.53
CA ASP A 94 22.83 18.89 24.21
C ASP A 94 24.10 19.68 23.89
N LEU A 95 24.28 20.11 22.63
CA LEU A 95 25.41 20.93 22.20
C LEU A 95 25.37 22.32 22.83
N LEU A 96 24.20 22.96 22.87
CA LEU A 96 24.00 24.25 23.54
C LEU A 96 24.24 24.15 25.05
N LEU A 97 23.72 23.11 25.69
CA LEU A 97 23.95 22.87 27.11
C LEU A 97 25.45 22.67 27.40
N TYR A 98 26.15 21.93 26.53
CA TYR A 98 27.59 21.71 26.66
C TYR A 98 28.40 23.00 26.53
N SER A 99 28.09 23.87 25.56
CA SER A 99 28.80 25.14 25.35
C SER A 99 28.59 26.12 26.51
N LEU A 100 27.34 26.27 26.97
CA LEU A 100 27.00 27.19 28.07
C LEU A 100 27.63 26.76 29.40
N LEU A 101 27.69 25.45 29.67
CA LEU A 101 28.38 24.94 30.85
C LEU A 101 29.90 25.11 30.77
N LEU A 102 30.50 24.92 29.58
CA LEU A 102 31.93 25.18 29.37
C LEU A 102 32.27 26.64 29.63
N GLU A 103 31.46 27.57 29.13
CA GLU A 103 31.64 29.01 29.36
C GLU A 103 31.54 29.35 30.86
N ARG A 104 30.54 28.78 31.55
CA ARG A 104 30.36 28.98 33.00
C ARG A 104 31.48 28.37 33.83
N LEU A 105 32.06 27.26 33.37
CA LEU A 105 33.17 26.58 34.03
C LEU A 105 34.54 27.05 33.56
N SER A 106 34.60 28.04 32.66
CA SER A 106 35.84 28.50 32.02
C SER A 106 36.86 29.05 33.02
N SER A 107 36.41 29.49 34.20
CA SER A 107 37.26 29.91 35.32
C SER A 107 37.97 28.75 36.04
N TYR A 108 37.57 27.50 35.83
CA TYR A 108 38.14 26.33 36.49
C TYR A 108 39.17 25.62 35.61
N LYS A 109 40.29 25.22 36.23
CA LYS A 109 41.43 24.59 35.54
C LYS A 109 41.08 23.27 34.83
N TYR A 110 40.09 22.54 35.34
CA TYR A 110 39.67 21.23 34.83
C TYR A 110 38.21 21.22 34.36
N ALA A 111 37.76 22.30 33.70
CA ALA A 111 36.39 22.49 33.22
C ALA A 111 35.80 21.28 32.46
N GLU A 112 36.57 20.67 31.55
CA GLU A 112 36.15 19.49 30.78
C GLU A 112 35.97 18.23 31.64
N LEU A 113 36.81 18.05 32.66
CA LEU A 113 36.71 16.93 33.61
C LEU A 113 35.53 17.12 34.56
N ILE A 114 35.28 18.35 35.00
CA ILE A 114 34.09 18.70 35.80
C ILE A 114 32.83 18.39 34.98
N LEU A 115 32.76 18.84 33.73
CA LEU A 115 31.64 18.57 32.82
C LEU A 115 31.36 17.09 32.58
N LYS A 116 32.41 16.27 32.48
CA LYS A 116 32.29 14.82 32.32
C LYS A 116 31.71 14.14 33.57
N LYS A 117 31.81 14.80 34.73
CA LYS A 117 31.34 14.30 36.03
C LYS A 117 29.97 14.85 36.44
N MET A 118 29.48 15.91 35.77
CA MET A 118 28.15 16.47 36.02
C MET A 118 27.05 15.58 35.42
N ASP A 119 25.94 15.42 36.14
CA ASP A 119 24.77 14.74 35.63
C ASP A 119 23.88 15.67 34.80
N ARG A 120 23.97 15.52 33.47
CA ARG A 120 23.21 16.33 32.50
C ARG A 120 21.70 16.14 32.60
N LYS A 121 21.22 15.04 33.18
CA LYS A 121 19.77 14.80 33.38
C LYS A 121 19.15 15.71 34.43
N ARG A 122 19.98 16.36 35.25
CA ARG A 122 19.56 17.24 36.34
C ARG A 122 19.57 18.71 35.95
N LEU A 123 20.01 19.00 34.74
CA LEU A 123 20.13 20.35 34.19
C LEU A 123 18.97 20.61 33.26
N THR A 124 18.32 21.75 33.45
CA THR A 124 17.22 22.18 32.57
C THR A 124 17.60 23.48 31.88
N LEU A 125 17.52 23.47 30.56
CA LEU A 125 17.76 24.65 29.73
C LEU A 125 16.45 25.39 29.57
N THR A 126 16.40 26.64 30.04
CA THR A 126 15.23 27.52 29.86
C THR A 126 15.21 28.13 28.45
N PRO A 127 14.05 28.62 27.98
CA PRO A 127 13.94 29.30 26.68
C PRO A 127 14.83 30.55 26.55
N GLU A 128 15.26 31.12 27.68
CA GLU A 128 16.10 32.31 27.77
C GLU A 128 17.61 31.99 27.73
N GLY A 129 17.97 30.71 27.65
CA GLY A 129 19.37 30.25 27.59
C GLY A 129 20.03 30.08 28.96
N GLU A 130 19.27 30.20 30.06
CA GLU A 130 19.78 29.92 31.40
C GLU A 130 19.70 28.43 31.73
N ILE A 131 20.76 27.90 32.36
CA ILE A 131 20.80 26.52 32.85
C ILE A 131 20.42 26.48 34.33
N LEU A 132 19.20 26.05 34.61
CA LEU A 132 18.73 25.82 35.98
C LEU A 132 19.32 24.52 36.54
N GLY A 133 19.72 24.54 37.81
CA GLY A 133 20.37 23.41 38.49
C GLY A 133 21.88 23.30 38.26
N ALA A 134 22.47 24.19 37.44
CA ALA A 134 23.90 24.20 37.20
C ALA A 134 24.72 24.43 38.48
N GLU A 135 24.31 25.36 39.34
CA GLU A 135 25.03 25.70 40.58
C GLU A 135 25.00 24.56 41.59
N GLU A 136 23.84 23.94 41.81
CA GLU A 136 23.71 22.80 42.70
C GLU A 136 24.55 21.60 42.23
N GLU A 137 24.62 21.39 40.91
CA GLU A 137 25.43 20.31 40.35
C GLU A 137 26.93 20.62 40.42
N ILE A 138 27.32 21.88 40.21
CA ILE A 138 28.70 22.33 40.43
C ILE A 138 29.11 22.12 41.89
N GLU A 139 28.26 22.46 42.85
CA GLU A 139 28.54 22.22 44.28
C GLU A 139 28.61 20.72 44.63
N ARG A 140 27.77 19.88 44.01
CA ARG A 140 27.84 18.43 44.16
C ARG A 140 29.14 17.85 43.63
N VAL A 141 29.54 18.23 42.41
CA VAL A 141 30.83 17.78 41.85
C VAL A 141 31.99 18.34 42.68
N ARG A 142 31.89 19.57 43.19
CA ARG A 142 32.91 20.17 44.07
C ARG A 142 33.06 19.46 45.41
N THR A 143 31.96 19.04 46.01
CA THR A 143 31.98 18.30 47.28
C THR A 143 32.47 16.86 47.10
N ALA A 144 32.11 16.21 45.99
CA ALA A 144 32.54 14.84 45.68
C ALA A 144 33.98 14.77 45.11
N TRP A 145 34.43 15.80 44.39
CA TRP A 145 35.71 15.83 43.66
C TRP A 145 36.43 17.16 43.87
N LYS A 146 36.83 17.42 45.12
CA LYS A 146 37.52 18.66 45.53
C LYS A 146 38.82 18.94 44.75
N GLU A 147 39.46 17.91 44.20
CA GLU A 147 40.71 18.02 43.45
C GLU A 147 40.54 18.64 42.05
N LEU A 148 39.31 18.71 41.54
CA LEU A 148 39.01 19.22 40.20
C LEU A 148 38.70 20.74 40.18
N PHE A 149 38.47 21.34 41.35
CA PHE A 149 38.08 22.75 41.54
C PHE A 149 39.19 23.56 42.21
#